data_AF-A0AAD0JHJ3-F1
#
_entry.id   AF-A0AAD0JHJ3-F1
#
_cell.length_a   1.000
_cell.length_b   1.000
_cell.length_c   1.000
_cell.angle_alpha   90.00
_cell.angle_beta   90.00
_cell.angle_gamma   90.00
#
_symmetry.space_group_name_H-M   'P 1'
#
loop_
_entity.id
_entity.type
_entity.pdbx_description
1 polymer ?
#
loop_
_entity_poly.entity_id
_entity_poly.type
_entity_poly.pdbx_seq_one_letter_code
_entity_poly.pdbx_strand_id
1 'polypeptide(L)'
;MTAAKQAVAPESRNEAAPKLILSAPRADFLQKGYVYVPFRVENMTILPLYAEIHGEEVTHLKPRIGHLHVKVDGNEWSWIHAQTDPIYFSTLPSGVHHLSVELADAAHAVIETQTMELVVP
;
A
#
# COMPACT_ATOMS: atom_id res chain seq x y z
N MET A 1 -45.21 3.62 4.87
CA MET A 1 -44.12 2.77 5.38
C MET A 1 -42.83 3.53 5.15
N THR A 2 -42.31 4.15 6.21
CA THR A 2 -41.17 5.08 6.12
C THR A 2 -39.90 4.27 6.36
N ALA A 3 -39.02 4.18 5.36
CA ALA A 3 -37.72 3.55 5.52
C ALA A 3 -36.90 4.36 6.54
N ALA A 4 -36.48 3.71 7.61
CA ALA A 4 -35.56 4.31 8.58
C ALA A 4 -34.22 4.55 7.89
N LYS A 5 -33.85 5.82 7.76
CA LYS A 5 -32.52 6.26 7.33
C LYS A 5 -31.53 5.72 8.35
N GLN A 6 -30.76 4.72 7.97
CA GLN A 6 -29.76 4.12 8.85
C GLN A 6 -28.69 5.19 9.11
N ALA A 7 -28.65 5.68 10.36
CA ALA A 7 -27.64 6.64 10.78
C ALA A 7 -26.29 5.92 10.78
N VAL A 8 -25.38 6.39 9.92
CA VAL A 8 -23.96 6.05 10.01
C VAL A 8 -23.48 6.59 11.36
N ALA A 9 -23.06 5.70 12.25
CA ALA A 9 -22.55 6.06 13.56
C ALA A 9 -21.36 7.04 13.39
N PRO A 10 -21.19 8.04 14.27
CA PRO A 10 -20.08 8.97 14.17
C PRO A 10 -18.77 8.19 14.29
N GLU A 11 -17.85 8.43 13.36
CA GLU A 11 -16.49 7.90 13.42
C GLU A 11 -15.89 8.20 14.80
N SER A 12 -15.43 7.15 15.47
CA SER A 12 -14.87 7.28 16.80
C SER A 12 -13.65 8.20 16.75
N ARG A 13 -13.66 9.25 17.59
CA ARG A 13 -12.66 10.33 17.65
C ARG A 13 -11.29 9.87 18.18
N ASN A 14 -10.98 8.57 18.16
CA ASN A 14 -9.80 8.00 18.82
C ASN A 14 -9.23 6.75 18.14
N GLU A 15 -9.46 6.58 16.84
CA GLU A 15 -8.93 5.42 16.12
C GLU A 15 -7.55 5.76 15.56
N ALA A 16 -6.59 4.83 15.73
CA ALA A 16 -5.19 5.07 15.42
C ALA A 16 -4.96 5.36 13.92
N ALA A 17 -3.93 6.15 13.63
CA ALA A 17 -3.56 6.50 12.26
C ALA A 17 -3.11 5.24 11.49
N PRO A 18 -3.40 5.15 10.17
CA PRO A 18 -2.83 4.13 9.32
C PRO A 18 -1.32 4.09 9.43
N LYS A 19 -0.74 2.89 9.41
CA LYS A 19 0.70 2.70 9.48
C LYS A 19 1.19 1.58 8.57
N LEU A 20 2.16 1.85 7.71
CA LEU A 20 2.88 0.91 6.88
C LEU A 20 4.15 0.44 7.59
N ILE A 21 4.37 -0.87 7.62
CA ILE A 21 5.56 -1.50 8.18
C ILE A 21 6.11 -2.46 7.14
N LEU A 22 7.29 -2.14 6.60
CA LEU A 22 8.03 -3.05 5.73
C LEU A 22 8.92 -3.97 6.59
N SER A 23 8.92 -5.26 6.29
CA SER A 23 9.83 -6.25 6.88
C SER A 23 11.07 -6.42 6.00
N ALA A 24 12.11 -7.06 6.54
CA ALA A 24 13.33 -7.34 5.79
C ALA A 24 13.02 -8.15 4.50
N PRO A 25 13.66 -7.82 3.36
CA PRO A 25 13.53 -8.59 2.14
C PRO A 25 14.09 -10.01 2.33
N ARG A 26 13.51 -10.98 1.64
CA ARG A 26 14.03 -12.35 1.68
C ARG A 26 15.34 -12.48 0.90
N ALA A 27 16.42 -12.80 1.60
CA ALA A 27 17.76 -12.93 1.03
C ALA A 27 17.87 -14.00 -0.06
N ASP A 28 17.18 -15.13 0.06
CA ASP A 28 17.21 -16.21 -0.93
C ASP A 28 16.48 -15.87 -2.25
N PHE A 29 15.57 -14.89 -2.22
CA PHE A 29 14.97 -14.31 -3.41
C PHE A 29 15.92 -13.28 -4.03
N LEU A 30 16.50 -12.41 -3.22
CA LEU A 30 17.47 -11.41 -3.70
C LEU A 30 18.68 -12.06 -4.38
N GLN A 31 19.18 -13.18 -3.87
CA GLN A 31 20.26 -13.96 -4.52
C GLN A 31 19.93 -14.42 -5.95
N LYS A 32 18.65 -14.45 -6.32
CA LYS A 32 18.18 -14.85 -7.64
C LYS A 32 17.72 -13.64 -8.48
N GLY A 33 17.91 -12.42 -7.98
CA GLY A 33 17.41 -11.18 -8.58
C GLY A 33 15.92 -10.92 -8.36
N TYR A 34 15.25 -11.66 -7.48
CA TYR A 34 13.83 -11.48 -7.16
C TYR A 34 13.66 -10.67 -5.90
N VAL A 35 12.63 -9.84 -5.85
CA VAL A 35 12.25 -9.08 -4.65
C VAL A 35 11.07 -9.78 -4.00
N TYR A 36 11.16 -9.98 -2.69
CA TYR A 36 10.07 -10.47 -1.84
C TYR A 36 10.15 -9.73 -0.51
N VAL A 37 9.27 -8.76 -0.32
CA VAL A 37 9.23 -7.87 0.86
C VAL A 37 7.89 -8.02 1.56
N PRO A 38 7.84 -8.75 2.70
CA PRO A 38 6.64 -8.78 3.52
C PRO A 38 6.36 -7.39 4.08
N PHE A 39 5.08 -7.03 4.17
CA PHE A 39 4.66 -5.81 4.83
C PHE A 39 3.42 -6.06 5.69
N ARG A 40 3.13 -5.11 6.56
CA ARG A 40 1.87 -5.02 7.29
C ARG A 40 1.37 -3.59 7.22
N VAL A 41 0.06 -3.44 7.10
CA VAL A 41 -0.63 -2.17 7.30
C VAL A 41 -1.50 -2.28 8.54
N GLU A 42 -1.35 -1.31 9.44
CA GLU A 42 -2.13 -1.19 10.67
C GLU A 42 -3.20 -0.10 10.47
N ASN A 43 -4.39 -0.28 11.05
CA ASN A 43 -5.51 0.68 11.05
C ASN A 43 -6.06 1.11 9.68
N MET A 44 -5.75 0.34 8.63
CA MET A 44 -6.28 0.48 7.27
C MET A 44 -6.35 -0.90 6.60
N THR A 45 -7.36 -1.11 5.77
CA THR A 45 -7.51 -2.32 4.94
C THR A 45 -7.02 -2.02 3.53
N ILE A 46 -6.22 -2.94 2.99
CA ILE A 46 -5.73 -2.87 1.62
C ILE A 46 -6.72 -3.55 0.68
N LEU A 47 -7.30 -2.80 -0.25
CA LEU A 47 -8.29 -3.27 -1.22
C LEU A 47 -8.15 -2.52 -2.56
N PRO A 48 -8.56 -3.15 -3.68
CA PRO A 48 -8.55 -2.51 -4.98
C PRO A 48 -9.79 -1.62 -5.19
N LEU A 49 -10.00 -0.63 -4.30
CA LEU A 49 -11.07 0.37 -4.41
C LEU A 49 -10.47 1.75 -4.65
N TYR A 50 -10.75 2.28 -5.85
CA TYR A 50 -10.19 3.51 -6.38
C TYR A 50 -11.30 4.43 -6.89
N ALA A 51 -11.20 5.73 -6.64
CA ALA A 51 -12.22 6.70 -7.07
C ALA A 51 -12.43 6.71 -8.60
N GLU A 52 -11.37 6.51 -9.39
CA GLU A 52 -11.38 6.56 -10.85
C GLU A 52 -12.06 5.33 -11.48
N ILE A 53 -12.15 4.22 -10.74
CA ILE A 53 -12.75 2.97 -11.19
C ILE A 53 -14.15 2.76 -10.57
N HIS A 54 -14.34 3.18 -9.32
CA HIS A 54 -15.54 2.90 -8.52
C HIS A 54 -16.39 4.14 -8.20
N GLY A 55 -15.97 5.33 -8.65
CA GLY A 55 -16.64 6.61 -8.41
C GLY A 55 -16.22 7.27 -7.09
N GLU A 56 -16.49 8.57 -6.95
CA GLU A 56 -16.05 9.40 -5.82
C GLU A 56 -16.56 8.91 -4.44
N GLU A 57 -17.65 8.14 -4.42
CA GLU A 57 -18.25 7.62 -3.17
C GLU A 57 -17.29 6.75 -2.36
N VAL A 58 -16.33 6.05 -3.00
CA VAL A 58 -15.34 5.26 -2.25
C VAL A 58 -14.39 6.12 -1.42
N THR A 59 -14.29 7.42 -1.73
CA THR A 59 -13.48 8.35 -0.94
C THR A 59 -14.08 8.64 0.45
N HIS A 60 -15.36 8.31 0.68
CA HIS A 60 -15.95 8.33 2.02
C HIS A 60 -15.39 7.25 2.94
N LEU A 61 -14.66 6.26 2.42
CA LEU A 61 -14.03 5.19 3.20
C LEU A 61 -12.61 5.55 3.67
N LYS A 62 -12.12 6.76 3.37
CA LYS A 62 -10.78 7.20 3.77
C LYS A 62 -10.72 7.52 5.27
N PRO A 63 -9.60 7.27 5.95
CA PRO A 63 -8.39 6.61 5.46
C PRO A 63 -8.42 5.08 5.76
N ARG A 64 -9.61 4.47 5.86
CA ARG A 64 -9.76 3.06 6.26
C ARG A 64 -9.55 2.08 5.13
N ILE A 65 -9.77 2.50 3.89
CA ILE A 65 -9.45 1.73 2.70
C ILE A 65 -8.38 2.45 1.90
N GLY A 66 -7.41 1.67 1.43
CA GLY A 66 -6.32 2.15 0.60
C GLY A 66 -5.58 1.03 -0.09
N HIS A 67 -4.39 1.36 -0.58
CA HIS A 67 -3.49 0.44 -1.28
C HIS A 67 -2.07 1.02 -1.23
N LEU A 68 -1.10 0.31 -1.80
CA LEU A 68 0.28 0.79 -1.87
C LEU A 68 0.61 1.28 -3.28
N HIS A 69 1.34 2.39 -3.41
CA HIS A 69 2.11 2.68 -4.61
C HIS A 69 3.52 2.17 -4.41
N VAL A 70 4.00 1.35 -5.34
CA VAL A 70 5.35 0.79 -5.27
C VAL A 70 6.16 1.31 -6.44
N LYS A 71 7.39 1.74 -6.13
CA LYS A 71 8.33 2.34 -7.08
C LYS A 71 9.75 1.85 -6.77
N VAL A 72 10.53 1.64 -7.82
CA VAL A 72 11.92 1.16 -7.72
C VAL A 72 12.86 2.16 -8.39
N ASP A 73 13.99 2.43 -7.77
CA ASP A 73 15.09 3.28 -8.24
C ASP A 73 14.69 4.71 -8.61
N GLY A 74 13.64 5.25 -7.98
CA GLY A 74 13.20 6.61 -8.29
C GLY A 74 12.58 6.76 -9.69
N ASN A 75 12.30 5.66 -10.40
CA ASN A 75 11.74 5.67 -11.75
C ASN A 75 10.34 6.33 -11.83
N GLU A 76 10.03 6.97 -12.96
CA GLU A 76 8.73 7.61 -13.20
C GLU A 76 7.55 6.62 -13.18
N TRP A 77 7.80 5.34 -13.41
CA TRP A 77 6.78 4.30 -13.34
C TRP A 77 6.61 3.80 -11.90
N SER A 78 5.36 3.60 -11.49
CA SER A 78 4.96 2.90 -10.27
C SER A 78 3.85 1.92 -10.59
N TRP A 79 3.54 1.04 -9.65
CA TRP A 79 2.33 0.21 -9.71
C TRP A 79 1.56 0.25 -8.41
N ILE A 80 0.27 -0.10 -8.51
CA ILE A 80 -0.60 -0.27 -7.37
C ILE A 80 -0.49 -1.70 -6.86
N HIS A 81 -0.20 -1.88 -5.57
CA HIS A 81 -0.30 -3.14 -4.85
C HIS A 81 -1.47 -3.08 -3.89
N ALA A 82 -2.56 -3.77 -4.24
CA ALA A 82 -3.84 -3.74 -3.53
C ALA A 82 -4.24 -5.11 -2.94
N GLN A 83 -3.23 -5.90 -2.60
CA GLN A 83 -3.35 -7.20 -1.95
C GLN A 83 -2.48 -7.22 -0.69
N THR A 84 -2.72 -8.19 0.20
CA THR A 84 -2.00 -8.32 1.49
C THR A 84 -0.84 -9.32 1.43
N ASP A 85 -0.61 -9.93 0.27
CA ASP A 85 0.61 -10.71 0.04
C ASP A 85 1.83 -9.77 -0.02
N PRO A 86 3.04 -10.32 0.17
CA PRO A 86 4.27 -9.55 0.08
C PRO A 86 4.43 -8.86 -1.27
N ILE A 87 5.11 -7.71 -1.26
CA ILE A 87 5.55 -7.06 -2.51
C ILE A 87 6.55 -8.00 -3.18
N TYR A 88 6.18 -8.52 -4.35
CA TYR A 88 6.97 -9.50 -5.09
C TYR A 88 7.08 -9.12 -6.57
N PHE A 89 8.32 -9.06 -7.08
CA PHE A 89 8.58 -8.78 -8.50
C PHE A 89 9.96 -9.28 -8.93
N SER A 90 10.17 -9.36 -10.24
CA SER A 90 11.33 -9.98 -10.87
C SER A 90 11.68 -9.30 -12.19
N THR A 91 12.93 -9.26 -12.67
CA THR A 91 14.21 -9.47 -11.95
C THR A 91 14.97 -8.16 -11.92
N LEU A 92 15.61 -7.85 -10.80
CA LEU A 92 16.55 -6.73 -10.69
C LEU A 92 17.97 -7.17 -11.08
N PRO A 93 18.75 -6.32 -11.77
CA PRO A 93 20.18 -6.52 -11.96
C PRO A 93 20.94 -6.64 -10.63
N SER A 94 22.16 -7.18 -10.68
CA SER A 94 23.09 -7.12 -9.54
C SER A 94 23.41 -5.67 -9.21
N GLY A 95 23.38 -5.32 -7.91
CA GLY A 95 23.60 -3.95 -7.43
C GLY A 95 22.68 -3.53 -6.30
N VAL A 96 22.79 -2.25 -5.93
CA VAL A 96 21.94 -1.61 -4.93
C VAL A 96 20.75 -0.96 -5.63
N HIS A 97 19.56 -1.34 -5.21
CA HIS A 97 18.29 -0.77 -5.67
C HIS A 97 17.54 -0.11 -4.53
N HIS A 98 16.70 0.88 -4.86
CA HIS A 98 15.92 1.62 -3.86
C HIS A 98 14.42 1.33 -4.06
N LEU A 99 13.80 0.71 -3.07
CA LEU A 99 12.35 0.52 -3.03
C LEU A 99 11.71 1.68 -2.29
N SER A 100 10.70 2.30 -2.91
CA SER A 100 9.80 3.27 -2.28
C SER A 100 8.39 2.69 -2.27
N VAL A 101 7.75 2.71 -1.10
CA VAL A 101 6.39 2.23 -0.90
C VAL A 101 5.58 3.32 -0.22
N GLU A 102 4.57 3.82 -0.92
CA GLU A 102 3.63 4.81 -0.38
C GLU A 102 2.37 4.10 0.05
N LEU A 103 1.88 4.38 1.26
CA LEU A 103 0.52 4.02 1.67
C LEU A 103 -0.42 5.12 1.19
N ALA A 104 -1.35 4.80 0.30
CA ALA A 104 -2.31 5.75 -0.26
C ALA A 104 -3.74 5.36 0.11
N ASP A 105 -4.61 6.35 0.27
CA ASP A 105 -6.03 6.13 0.49
C ASP A 105 -6.81 5.94 -0.82
N ALA A 106 -8.12 5.67 -0.72
CA ALA A 106 -9.00 5.44 -1.87
C ALA A 106 -9.15 6.65 -2.83
N ALA A 107 -8.64 7.84 -2.48
CA ALA A 107 -8.53 9.00 -3.37
C ALA A 107 -7.09 9.22 -3.88
N HIS A 108 -6.23 8.19 -3.80
CA HIS A 108 -4.81 8.26 -4.15
C HIS A 108 -4.01 9.30 -3.35
N ALA A 109 -4.52 9.77 -2.21
CA ALA A 109 -3.76 10.65 -1.35
C ALA A 109 -2.76 9.84 -0.52
N VAL A 110 -1.47 10.21 -0.61
CA VAL A 110 -0.39 9.56 0.14
C VAL A 110 -0.48 9.92 1.62
N ILE A 111 -0.54 8.90 2.47
CA ILE A 111 -0.57 9.01 3.93
C ILE A 111 0.85 8.96 4.50
N GLU A 112 1.66 7.99 4.05
CA GLU A 112 3.06 7.88 4.42
C GLU A 112 3.90 7.22 3.32
N THR A 113 5.22 7.34 3.46
CA THR A 113 6.20 6.70 2.57
C THR A 113 7.24 5.96 3.39
N GLN A 114 7.51 4.72 3.01
CA GLN A 114 8.62 3.91 3.51
C GLN A 114 9.62 3.66 2.38
N THR A 115 10.90 3.68 2.70
CA THR A 115 11.97 3.36 1.74
C THR A 115 12.90 2.29 2.30
N MET A 116 13.45 1.45 1.42
CA MET A 116 14.51 0.50 1.79
C MET A 116 15.49 0.27 0.64
N GLU A 117 16.72 -0.08 0.98
CA GLU A 117 17.69 -0.61 0.02
C GLU A 117 17.49 -2.11 -0.19
N LEU A 118 17.59 -2.52 -1.44
CA LEU A 118 17.62 -3.92 -1.88
C LEU A 118 19.00 -4.17 -2.47
N VAL A 119 19.78 -5.05 -1.83
CA VAL A 119 21.11 -5.43 -2.32
C VAL A 119 21.00 -6.77 -3.02
N VAL A 120 21.09 -6.74 -4.35
CA VAL A 120 21.12 -7.93 -5.20
C VAL A 120 22.59 -8.32 -5.42
N PRO A 121 23.01 -9.54 -5.01
CA PRO A 121 24.39 -10.00 -5.17
C PRO A 121 24.89 -10.08 -6.61
#